data_AF-A0A814QLL1-F1
#
_entry.id   AF-A0A814QLL1-F1
#
_cell.length_a   1.000
_cell.length_b   1.000
_cell.length_c   1.000
_cell.angle_alpha   90.00
_cell.angle_beta   90.00
_cell.angle_gamma   90.00
#
_symmetry.space_group_name_H-M   'P 1'
#
loop_
_entity.id
_entity.type
_entity.pdbx_description
1 polymer ?
#
loop_
_entity_poly.entity_id
_entity_poly.type
_entity_poly.pdbx_seq_one_letter_code
_entity_poly.pdbx_strand_id
1 'polypeptide(L)'
;MSLTNDIINAIYNTSAGGDSTPSTSGSGIGQYPSSESPQHTCNGNITDKHLNFGPCSSSTTATNCGLNTGFYITPQQGASLITGIKICTANDNSLRDPITITFEGSNSSGASRTIGSSWTLLYNGTSGLSVDPVGGPDQIRLLKYLLTDNQHRAIARPVQNDSDTLHVTINLALQNIIDFDEKNEAIVISGWLSIMWNDYSLRWKPEEFGNIQTLRIPSTQIWTPDILLYNSADENFDTTVKVNAVVQYNGDVLYVPPILYKTIRTFNIAAFPFVIPCFLISCMTILGFLLSPDSGEKLTLHVTTLLTVVMFSLLLSEILPPSSNAIPIITAYFICITIMSAVSVAVSVLILSLHFRNSTNHTMSLWVRKYICNYLAWVLHMKRPNHDLSWRGIRRRWASPQQESNNRNKSIDNHHSKIFSGPLLNNTFELLSTNVINIDKKPLESLENQEKQCSDSLLEFAVLPTKEIHSSHHHHQNTSKELYTCDMDMTRSELRIIISQLAILINYSRQKEQDDNECQDWQFVAMVIDRLCLVVFTTIMVLFTAHTFLNI
;
A
#
# COMPACT_ATOMS: atom_id res chain seq x y z
N MET A 1 47.15 3.20 28.05
CA MET A 1 47.95 2.01 28.45
C MET A 1 47.33 1.53 29.75
N SER A 2 46.76 0.33 29.80
CA SER A 2 46.26 -0.21 31.07
C SER A 2 47.46 -0.70 31.85
N LEU A 3 47.74 -0.12 33.03
CA LEU A 3 48.93 -0.42 33.83
C LEU A 3 48.72 -1.69 34.68
N THR A 4 47.94 -2.66 34.19
CA THR A 4 47.42 -3.82 34.96
C THR A 4 48.50 -4.72 35.55
N ASN A 5 49.73 -4.66 35.05
CA ASN A 5 50.85 -5.45 35.54
C ASN A 5 51.91 -4.61 36.29
N ASP A 6 51.69 -3.31 36.44
CA ASP A 6 52.63 -2.43 37.12
C ASP A 6 52.40 -2.40 38.62
N ILE A 7 53.47 -2.22 39.39
CA ILE A 7 53.40 -2.18 40.85
C ILE A 7 53.05 -0.75 41.27
N ILE A 8 51.87 -0.57 41.85
CA ILE A 8 51.36 0.69 42.38
C ILE A 8 51.37 0.63 43.91
N ASN A 9 52.02 1.59 44.55
CA ASN A 9 52.05 1.72 46.00
C ASN A 9 51.53 3.09 46.42
N ALA A 10 50.64 3.12 47.41
CA ALA A 10 50.20 4.36 48.05
C ALA A 10 51.27 4.88 49.01
N ILE A 11 51.37 6.19 49.11
CA ILE A 11 52.32 6.92 49.96
C ILE A 11 51.62 8.05 50.69
N TYR A 12 52.15 8.39 51.86
CA TYR A 12 51.67 9.49 52.69
C TYR A 12 52.86 10.27 53.27
N ASN A 13 52.56 11.41 53.90
CA ASN A 13 53.56 12.36 54.40
C ASN A 13 54.51 12.81 53.27
N THR A 14 53.96 12.99 52.08
CA THR A 14 54.73 13.38 50.90
C THR A 14 55.11 14.85 50.98
N SER A 15 56.34 15.16 50.60
CA SER A 15 56.78 16.53 50.33
C SER A 15 57.45 16.54 48.97
N ALA A 16 57.24 17.60 48.18
CA ALA A 16 57.81 17.68 46.85
C ALA A 16 59.35 17.62 46.92
N GLY A 17 59.96 16.63 46.27
CA GLY A 17 61.39 16.35 46.37
C GLY A 17 61.88 15.94 47.77
N GLY A 18 61.00 15.39 48.62
CA GLY A 18 61.32 14.96 49.97
C GLY A 18 60.89 13.51 50.27
N ASP A 19 61.17 13.04 51.49
CA ASP A 19 60.89 11.66 51.90
C ASP A 19 59.39 11.36 51.89
N SER A 20 59.02 10.11 51.60
CA SER A 20 57.63 9.64 51.58
C SER A 20 57.52 8.29 52.28
N THR A 21 56.45 8.09 53.04
CA THR A 21 56.22 6.83 53.78
C THR A 21 55.18 5.95 53.07
N PRO A 22 55.44 4.65 52.87
CA PRO A 22 54.44 3.73 52.30
C PRO A 22 53.18 3.63 53.15
N SER A 23 52.02 3.70 52.49
CA SER A 23 50.73 3.52 53.14
C SER A 23 50.37 2.04 53.25
N THR A 24 49.63 1.63 54.29
CA THR A 24 49.19 0.23 54.45
C THR A 24 47.66 0.10 54.39
N SER A 25 47.14 -1.13 54.40
CA SER A 25 45.69 -1.36 54.49
C SER A 25 45.21 -1.31 55.95
N GLY A 26 44.20 -0.49 56.24
CA GLY A 26 43.61 -0.44 57.58
C GLY A 26 43.12 0.93 58.03
N SER A 27 42.98 1.09 59.36
CA SER A 27 42.51 2.31 60.02
C SER A 27 43.63 2.87 60.90
N GLY A 28 44.42 3.79 60.37
CA GLY A 28 45.64 4.32 60.98
C GLY A 28 46.26 5.45 60.16
N ILE A 29 47.50 5.83 60.48
CA ILE A 29 48.22 6.89 59.75
C ILE A 29 48.69 6.34 58.40
N GLY A 30 48.31 7.01 57.30
CA GLY A 30 48.78 6.65 55.96
C GLY A 30 48.19 5.33 55.49
N GLN A 31 46.88 5.29 55.26
CA GLN A 31 46.17 4.06 54.92
C GLN A 31 45.19 4.23 53.77
N TYR A 32 44.78 3.10 53.21
CA TYR A 32 43.70 2.99 52.24
C TYR A 32 42.74 1.85 52.61
N PRO A 33 41.44 1.94 52.23
CA PRO A 33 40.50 0.83 52.40
C PRO A 33 40.90 -0.37 51.51
N SER A 34 40.70 -1.59 51.99
CA SER A 34 41.03 -2.80 51.22
C SER A 34 40.24 -2.93 49.91
N SER A 35 39.04 -2.34 49.84
CA SER A 35 38.20 -2.26 48.64
C SER A 35 38.59 -1.15 47.66
N GLU A 36 39.48 -0.24 48.05
CA GLU A 36 39.89 0.94 47.26
C GLU A 36 41.41 1.02 47.16
N SER A 37 42.03 -0.14 46.93
CA SER A 37 43.48 -0.30 46.94
C SER A 37 44.15 0.46 45.79
N PRO A 38 45.46 0.76 45.88
CA PRO A 38 46.19 1.52 44.87
C PRO A 38 46.13 0.90 43.46
N GLN A 39 45.92 -0.41 43.37
CA GLN A 39 45.78 -1.16 42.12
C GLN A 39 44.52 -0.80 41.31
N HIS A 40 43.51 -0.20 41.95
CA HIS A 40 42.36 0.36 41.25
C HIS A 40 42.69 1.69 40.54
N THR A 41 43.89 2.22 40.76
CA THR A 41 44.39 3.38 40.01
C THR A 41 44.93 2.91 38.67
N CYS A 42 44.54 3.58 37.57
CA CYS A 42 45.06 3.29 36.22
C CYS A 42 44.81 1.86 35.70
N ASN A 43 43.80 1.15 36.22
CA ASN A 43 43.41 -0.19 35.77
C ASN A 43 42.53 -0.19 34.49
N GLY A 44 42.18 1.00 33.98
CA GLY A 44 41.37 1.18 32.77
C GLY A 44 39.86 1.08 33.01
N ASN A 45 39.41 0.83 34.24
CA ASN A 45 38.00 0.80 34.60
C ASN A 45 37.59 2.14 35.23
N ILE A 46 36.57 2.80 34.68
CA ILE A 46 36.10 4.12 35.13
C ILE A 46 35.21 4.06 36.37
N THR A 47 34.78 2.87 36.79
CA THR A 47 33.93 2.69 37.97
C THR A 47 34.71 2.46 39.26
N ASP A 48 35.99 2.09 39.14
CA ASP A 48 36.83 1.80 40.29
C ASP A 48 37.46 3.09 40.81
N LYS A 49 37.67 3.14 42.13
CA LYS A 49 38.25 4.31 42.79
C LYS A 49 39.36 3.91 43.76
N HIS A 50 40.28 4.83 43.96
CA HIS A 50 41.35 4.71 44.94
C HIS A 50 41.26 5.87 45.92
N LEU A 51 41.27 5.55 47.21
CA LEU A 51 41.29 6.50 48.31
C LEU A 51 42.53 6.27 49.16
N ASN A 52 43.24 7.35 49.47
CA ASN A 52 44.39 7.33 50.36
C ASN A 52 44.28 8.48 51.37
N PHE A 53 44.65 8.23 52.63
CA PHE A 53 44.52 9.21 53.71
C PHE A 53 45.61 9.09 54.78
N GLY A 54 45.97 10.22 55.38
CA GLY A 54 46.96 10.41 56.45
C GLY A 54 46.36 10.47 57.87
N PRO A 55 47.10 11.04 58.85
CA PRO A 55 46.70 11.04 60.25
C PRO A 55 45.47 11.94 60.49
N CYS A 56 44.39 11.37 61.02
CA CYS A 56 43.16 12.10 61.33
C CYS A 56 42.53 11.72 62.67
N SER A 57 41.96 12.72 63.35
CA SER A 57 41.16 12.54 64.56
C SER A 57 39.78 11.97 64.19
N SER A 58 39.64 10.65 64.33
CA SER A 58 38.39 9.89 64.50
C SER A 58 37.21 10.10 63.55
N SER A 59 37.37 10.71 62.36
CA SER A 59 36.38 10.62 61.28
C SER A 59 37.05 10.66 59.91
N THR A 60 36.77 9.67 59.06
CA THR A 60 37.24 9.51 57.67
C THR A 60 36.60 10.51 56.68
N THR A 61 35.98 11.57 57.20
CA THR A 61 35.27 12.61 56.44
C THR A 61 35.97 13.96 56.47
N ALA A 62 37.06 14.11 57.23
CA ALA A 62 37.79 15.38 57.28
C ALA A 62 38.71 15.55 56.05
N THR A 63 38.62 16.70 55.39
CA THR A 63 39.34 17.00 54.13
C THR A 63 40.86 17.15 54.34
N ASN A 64 41.29 17.45 55.56
CA ASN A 64 42.70 17.49 55.95
C ASN A 64 43.38 16.11 55.92
N CYS A 65 42.60 15.02 55.91
CA CYS A 65 43.14 13.65 55.85
C CYS A 65 43.81 13.33 54.52
N GLY A 66 43.43 13.99 53.43
CA GLY A 66 44.03 13.76 52.12
C GLY A 66 45.33 14.53 51.88
N LEU A 67 45.71 15.45 52.78
CA LEU A 67 46.89 16.30 52.57
C LEU A 67 48.18 15.47 52.56
N ASN A 68 49.07 15.78 51.61
CA ASN A 68 50.37 15.12 51.46
C ASN A 68 50.25 13.59 51.30
N THR A 69 49.24 13.15 50.53
CA THR A 69 49.03 11.75 50.17
C THR A 69 49.11 11.58 48.65
N GLY A 70 49.42 10.38 48.21
CA GLY A 70 49.52 10.06 46.79
C GLY A 70 49.85 8.60 46.54
N PHE A 71 50.36 8.30 45.36
CA PHE A 71 50.86 6.98 45.00
C PHE A 71 52.01 7.13 44.00
N TYR A 72 52.85 6.10 43.90
CA TYR A 72 53.83 5.99 42.83
C TYR A 72 53.66 4.67 42.09
N ILE A 73 54.03 4.71 40.80
CA ILE A 73 53.92 3.58 39.90
C ILE A 73 55.34 3.15 39.52
N THR A 74 55.57 1.84 39.49
CA THR A 74 56.80 1.25 38.95
C THR A 74 56.47 0.50 37.67
N PRO A 75 56.69 1.12 36.48
CA PRO A 75 56.45 0.46 35.20
C PRO A 75 57.36 -0.77 35.04
N GLN A 76 56.78 -1.93 34.72
CA GLN A 76 57.54 -3.16 34.48
C GLN A 76 58.26 -3.16 33.12
N GLN A 77 57.77 -2.35 32.17
CA GLN A 77 58.28 -2.29 30.80
C GLN A 77 59.51 -1.37 30.62
N GLY A 78 60.05 -0.81 31.72
CA GLY A 78 61.22 0.07 31.71
C GLY A 78 60.87 1.55 31.74
N ALA A 79 61.74 2.39 31.20
CA ALA A 79 61.56 3.84 31.21
C ALA A 79 60.36 4.26 30.33
N SER A 80 59.41 5.01 30.93
CA SER A 80 58.16 5.41 30.29
C SER A 80 58.07 6.94 30.16
N LEU A 81 57.71 7.43 28.97
CA LEU A 81 57.39 8.83 28.75
C LEU A 81 55.93 9.09 29.11
N ILE A 82 55.69 10.13 29.91
CA ILE A 82 54.33 10.52 30.31
C ILE A 82 53.89 11.68 29.42
N THR A 83 52.84 11.43 28.64
CA THR A 83 52.27 12.39 27.69
C THR A 83 51.10 13.18 28.27
N GLY A 84 50.48 12.68 29.33
CA GLY A 84 49.38 13.35 30.02
C GLY A 84 48.78 12.46 31.11
N ILE A 85 48.09 13.09 32.05
CA ILE A 85 47.36 12.43 33.15
C ILE A 85 45.93 12.96 33.11
N LYS A 86 44.96 12.04 33.24
CA LYS A 86 43.54 12.38 33.38
C LYS A 86 43.07 11.94 34.75
N ILE A 87 42.50 12.86 35.51
CA ILE A 87 41.90 12.61 36.83
C ILE A 87 40.39 12.83 36.68
N CYS A 88 39.60 11.96 37.29
CA CYS A 88 38.14 12.06 37.35
C CYS A 88 37.71 12.15 38.82
N THR A 89 36.65 12.91 39.11
CA THR A 89 36.07 13.00 40.44
C THR A 89 35.42 11.68 40.83
N ALA A 90 35.52 11.32 42.12
CA ALA A 90 34.86 10.13 42.65
C ALA A 90 33.35 10.39 42.92
N ASN A 91 32.63 9.35 43.36
CA ASN A 91 31.18 9.38 43.58
C ASN A 91 30.75 9.66 45.04
N ASP A 92 31.66 10.12 45.90
CA ASP A 92 31.41 10.26 47.34
C ASP A 92 31.43 11.71 47.83
N ASN A 93 32.52 12.46 47.65
CA ASN A 93 32.63 13.82 48.17
C ASN A 93 33.61 14.69 47.36
N SER A 94 33.09 15.73 46.71
CA SER A 94 33.89 16.65 45.88
C SER A 94 34.94 17.46 46.64
N LEU A 95 34.81 17.60 47.97
CA LEU A 95 35.82 18.26 48.80
C LEU A 95 37.10 17.43 49.00
N ARG A 96 37.10 16.15 48.58
CA ARG A 96 38.28 15.27 48.63
C ARG A 96 39.07 15.25 47.33
N ASP A 97 38.52 15.85 46.27
CA ASP A 97 39.19 15.86 44.98
C ASP A 97 40.48 16.69 45.05
N PRO A 98 41.60 16.18 44.50
CA PRO A 98 42.89 16.86 44.61
C PRO A 98 42.89 18.13 43.76
N ILE A 99 42.87 19.31 44.39
CA ILE A 99 42.92 20.61 43.68
C ILE A 99 44.34 20.93 43.21
N THR A 100 45.35 20.55 43.99
CA THR A 100 46.77 20.74 43.72
C THR A 100 47.48 19.40 43.64
N ILE A 101 48.31 19.21 42.62
CA ILE A 101 49.07 17.97 42.41
C ILE A 101 50.52 18.30 42.11
N THR A 102 51.40 17.42 42.59
CA THR A 102 52.81 17.37 42.21
C THR A 102 53.06 16.07 41.48
N PHE A 103 53.80 16.15 40.37
CA PHE A 103 54.19 14.99 39.59
C PHE A 103 55.70 14.90 39.56
N GLU A 104 56.23 13.74 39.93
CA GLU A 104 57.67 13.51 40.07
C GLU A 104 58.05 12.19 39.41
N GLY A 105 59.28 12.11 38.88
CA GLY A 105 59.82 10.91 38.25
C GLY A 105 61.20 10.54 38.79
N SER A 106 61.50 9.25 38.88
CA SER A 106 62.82 8.75 39.28
C SER A 106 63.30 7.63 38.36
N ASN A 107 64.59 7.66 38.00
CA ASN A 107 65.26 6.57 37.30
C ASN A 107 65.99 5.61 38.28
N SER A 108 65.82 5.79 39.59
CA SER A 108 66.50 4.98 40.62
C SER A 108 65.86 3.59 40.80
N SER A 109 66.68 2.60 41.19
CA SER A 109 66.23 1.22 41.46
C SER A 109 66.00 0.98 42.97
N GLY A 110 65.00 0.15 43.30
CA GLY A 110 64.79 -0.36 44.66
C GLY A 110 64.30 0.64 45.71
N ALA A 111 64.81 0.50 46.94
CA ALA A 111 64.37 1.20 48.17
C ALA A 111 64.61 2.73 48.16
N SER A 112 65.27 3.27 47.14
CA SER A 112 65.48 4.72 46.98
C SER A 112 64.21 5.46 46.54
N ARG A 113 63.10 4.75 46.26
CA ARG A 113 61.82 5.31 45.80
C ARG A 113 60.97 5.94 46.92
N THR A 114 61.31 5.71 48.17
CA THR A 114 60.64 6.30 49.34
C THR A 114 61.48 7.38 50.04
N ILE A 115 62.71 7.61 49.58
CA ILE A 115 63.66 8.57 50.15
C ILE A 115 63.85 9.70 49.12
N GLY A 116 63.63 10.94 49.55
CA GLY A 116 63.43 12.17 48.78
C GLY A 116 64.60 12.68 47.95
N SER A 117 65.67 11.91 47.80
CA SER A 117 66.86 12.31 47.04
C SER A 117 66.89 11.76 45.61
N SER A 118 65.89 10.98 45.19
CA SER A 118 65.90 10.31 43.89
C SER A 118 64.84 10.78 42.90
N TRP A 119 63.90 11.62 43.32
CA TRP A 119 62.77 12.08 42.52
C TRP A 119 63.03 13.46 41.91
N THR A 120 62.76 13.61 40.62
CA THR A 120 62.84 14.88 39.90
C THR A 120 61.41 15.41 39.72
N LEU A 121 61.17 16.66 40.14
CA LEU A 121 59.89 17.33 39.93
C LEU A 121 59.65 17.57 38.44
N LEU A 122 58.55 17.03 37.92
CA LEU A 122 58.13 17.15 36.52
C LEU A 122 56.98 18.14 36.36
N TYR A 123 56.09 18.25 37.36
CA TYR A 123 54.99 19.21 37.38
C TYR A 123 54.62 19.59 38.82
N ASN A 124 54.31 20.86 39.06
CA ASN A 124 53.72 21.34 40.30
C ASN A 124 52.67 22.40 39.95
N GLY A 125 51.41 22.14 40.29
CA GLY A 125 50.33 23.07 39.95
C GLY A 125 48.95 22.51 40.27
N THR A 126 47.93 23.15 39.72
CA THR A 126 46.53 22.71 39.89
C THR A 126 46.24 21.46 39.06
N SER A 127 45.33 20.61 39.52
CA SER A 127 44.86 19.41 38.80
C SER A 127 43.92 19.72 37.63
N GLY A 128 43.41 20.96 37.56
CA GLY A 128 42.38 21.37 36.60
C GLY A 128 40.96 20.97 37.01
N LEU A 129 40.77 20.32 38.16
CA LEU A 129 39.46 20.06 38.74
C LEU A 129 38.96 21.32 39.48
N SER A 130 37.81 21.85 39.09
CA SER A 130 37.05 22.85 39.88
C SER A 130 36.15 22.14 40.89
N VAL A 131 35.79 22.81 41.99
CA VAL A 131 34.96 22.25 43.09
C VAL A 131 33.54 21.82 42.65
N ASP A 132 33.17 22.00 41.38
CA ASP A 132 31.92 21.55 40.77
C ASP A 132 32.13 21.44 39.24
N PRO A 133 31.69 20.37 38.55
CA PRO A 133 31.75 20.26 37.09
C PRO A 133 30.89 21.27 36.32
N VAL A 134 30.12 22.15 37.00
CA VAL A 134 29.27 23.16 36.37
C VAL A 134 29.86 24.58 36.49
N GLY A 135 30.78 24.91 35.60
CA GLY A 135 31.17 26.30 35.30
C GLY A 135 32.33 26.87 36.13
N GLY A 136 33.14 27.73 35.49
CA GLY A 136 34.27 28.39 36.15
C GLY A 136 33.83 29.31 37.31
N PRO A 137 34.75 29.68 38.21
CA PRO A 137 34.44 30.48 39.41
C PRO A 137 33.75 31.81 39.09
N ASP A 138 34.10 32.44 37.97
CA ASP A 138 33.48 33.68 37.51
C ASP A 138 32.04 33.51 37.03
N GLN A 139 31.72 32.35 36.43
CA GLN A 139 30.37 32.05 35.95
C GLN A 139 29.41 31.81 37.11
N ILE A 140 29.86 31.12 38.16
CA ILE A 140 29.08 30.90 39.39
C ILE A 140 28.86 32.23 40.11
N ARG A 141 29.90 33.07 40.19
CA ARG A 141 29.82 34.41 40.78
C ARG A 141 28.80 35.28 40.04
N LEU A 142 28.83 35.27 38.70
CA LEU A 142 27.85 35.98 37.86
C LEU A 142 26.43 35.44 38.06
N LEU A 143 26.24 34.12 38.07
CA LEU A 143 24.93 33.51 38.26
C LEU A 143 24.31 33.89 39.61
N LYS A 144 25.11 33.85 40.69
CA LYS A 144 24.68 34.26 42.03
C LYS A 144 24.30 35.74 42.07
N TYR A 145 25.10 36.58 41.43
CA TYR A 145 24.83 38.02 41.33
C TYR A 145 23.50 38.31 40.62
N LEU A 146 23.26 37.69 39.46
CA LEU A 146 22.06 37.94 38.67
C LEU A 146 20.78 37.41 39.35
N LEU A 147 20.83 36.21 39.94
CA LEU A 147 19.63 35.56 40.51
C LEU A 147 19.33 36.00 41.95
N THR A 148 20.35 36.25 42.77
CA THR A 148 20.18 36.57 44.20
C THR A 148 20.37 38.05 44.46
N ASP A 149 21.51 38.61 44.05
CA ASP A 149 21.90 39.96 44.45
C ASP A 149 21.11 41.03 43.68
N ASN A 150 20.80 40.78 42.40
CA ASN A 150 20.03 41.69 41.55
C ASN A 150 18.51 41.56 41.73
N GLN A 151 18.05 40.84 42.76
CA GLN A 151 16.62 40.67 43.11
C GLN A 151 15.75 40.17 41.95
N HIS A 152 16.31 39.35 41.05
CA HIS A 152 15.55 38.78 39.94
C HIS A 152 14.39 37.92 40.47
N ARG A 153 13.21 38.10 39.89
CA ARG A 153 12.02 37.31 40.21
C ARG A 153 11.45 36.73 38.92
N ALA A 154 11.55 35.40 38.78
CA ALA A 154 11.03 34.68 37.62
C ALA A 154 9.52 34.88 37.36
N ILE A 155 8.75 35.29 38.37
CA ILE A 155 7.30 35.53 38.25
C ILE A 155 7.00 36.94 37.70
N ALA A 156 7.91 37.89 37.91
CA ALA A 156 7.68 39.29 37.54
C ALA A 156 8.07 39.51 36.07
N ARG A 157 7.19 40.18 35.31
CA ARG A 157 7.48 40.58 33.93
C ARG A 157 8.68 41.54 33.91
N PRO A 158 9.70 41.32 33.06
CA PRO A 158 10.92 42.11 33.06
C PRO A 158 10.76 43.45 32.34
N VAL A 159 10.07 44.40 32.97
CA VAL A 159 9.97 45.79 32.52
C VAL A 159 10.38 46.75 33.62
N GLN A 160 11.02 47.88 33.25
CA GLN A 160 11.41 48.91 34.22
C GLN A 160 10.22 49.72 34.72
N ASN A 161 9.25 49.94 33.84
CA ASN A 161 8.03 50.65 34.15
C ASN A 161 6.84 49.77 33.73
N ASP A 162 5.80 49.71 34.56
CA ASP A 162 4.64 48.85 34.32
C ASP A 162 3.86 49.26 33.06
N SER A 163 3.97 50.53 32.65
CA SER A 163 3.37 51.06 31.41
C SER A 163 4.02 50.54 30.13
N ASP A 164 5.25 50.05 30.21
CA ASP A 164 6.02 49.70 29.02
C ASP A 164 5.66 48.29 28.54
N THR A 165 5.70 48.06 27.23
CA THR A 165 5.43 46.75 26.63
C THR A 165 6.70 45.94 26.49
N LEU A 166 6.64 44.64 26.82
CA LEU A 166 7.73 43.71 26.55
C LEU A 166 7.56 43.13 25.14
N HIS A 167 8.56 43.31 24.29
CA HIS A 167 8.56 42.71 22.96
C HIS A 167 9.11 41.28 23.02
N VAL A 168 8.26 40.31 22.67
CA VAL A 168 8.63 38.90 22.53
C VAL A 168 8.58 38.53 21.06
N THR A 169 9.72 38.12 20.50
CA THR A 169 9.83 37.64 19.12
C THR A 169 9.74 36.12 19.13
N ILE A 170 8.84 35.57 18.33
CA ILE A 170 8.60 34.12 18.25
C ILE A 170 8.87 33.68 16.81
N ASN A 171 9.74 32.68 16.64
CA ASN A 171 10.03 32.05 15.37
C ASN A 171 9.81 30.53 15.51
N LEU A 172 9.16 29.93 14.51
CA LEU A 172 8.97 28.48 14.46
C LEU A 172 9.86 27.89 13.37
N ALA A 173 10.81 27.05 13.78
CA ALA A 173 11.57 26.22 12.85
C ALA A 173 10.95 24.83 12.79
N LEU A 174 10.10 24.59 11.77
CA LEU A 174 9.51 23.28 11.53
C LEU A 174 10.62 22.30 11.13
N GLN A 175 10.72 21.19 11.84
CA GLN A 175 11.67 20.12 11.51
C GLN A 175 10.99 19.03 10.71
N ASN A 176 9.91 18.46 11.25
CA ASN A 176 9.17 17.37 10.63
C ASN A 176 7.66 17.53 10.85
N ILE A 177 6.89 17.06 9.88
CA ILE A 177 5.50 16.66 10.08
C ILE A 177 5.58 15.17 10.40
N ILE A 178 5.32 14.80 11.66
CA ILE A 178 5.54 13.43 12.15
C ILE A 178 4.40 12.54 11.72
N ASP A 179 3.19 12.98 12.01
CA ASP A 179 2.00 12.19 11.80
C ASP A 179 0.85 13.08 11.36
N PHE A 180 0.00 12.48 10.55
CA PHE A 180 -1.22 13.07 10.09
C PHE A 180 -2.33 12.11 10.46
N ASP A 181 -3.05 12.42 11.53
CA ASP A 181 -4.14 11.59 12.04
C ASP A 181 -5.44 12.07 11.40
N GLU A 182 -5.78 11.50 10.24
CA GLU A 182 -7.01 11.83 9.53
C GLU A 182 -8.24 11.59 10.40
N LYS A 183 -8.21 10.55 11.23
CA LYS A 183 -9.36 10.08 12.00
C LYS A 183 -9.73 11.05 13.13
N ASN A 184 -8.71 11.60 13.79
CA ASN A 184 -8.88 12.58 14.86
C ASN A 184 -8.72 14.04 14.37
N GLU A 185 -8.63 14.26 13.06
CA GLU A 185 -8.44 15.56 12.42
C GLU A 185 -7.27 16.35 13.03
N ALA A 186 -6.17 15.65 13.33
CA ALA A 186 -5.04 16.20 14.06
C ALA A 186 -3.72 16.05 13.29
N ILE A 187 -2.90 17.09 13.32
CA ILE A 187 -1.55 17.07 12.75
C ILE A 187 -0.54 17.12 13.88
N VAL A 188 0.40 16.19 13.88
CA VAL A 188 1.53 16.19 14.81
C VAL A 188 2.75 16.77 14.11
N ILE A 189 3.19 17.93 14.57
CA ILE A 189 4.39 18.61 14.09
C ILE A 189 5.48 18.60 15.15
N SER A 190 6.71 18.46 14.70
CA SER A 190 7.90 18.66 15.53
C SER A 190 8.79 19.74 14.95
N GLY A 191 9.34 20.54 15.85
CA GLY A 191 10.21 21.65 15.49
C GLY A 191 10.83 22.30 16.71
N TRP A 192 11.43 23.44 16.47
CA TRP A 192 12.06 24.27 17.48
C TRP A 192 11.31 25.60 17.54
N LEU A 193 10.84 25.95 18.73
CA LEU A 193 10.26 27.26 18.99
C LEU A 193 11.35 28.17 19.49
N SER A 194 11.73 29.17 18.71
CA SER A 194 12.74 30.16 19.08
C SER A 194 12.03 31.40 19.61
N ILE A 195 12.19 31.65 20.91
CA ILE A 195 11.58 32.76 21.63
C ILE A 195 12.69 33.69 22.08
N MET A 196 12.56 34.97 21.76
CA MET A 196 13.54 35.99 22.10
C MET A 196 12.87 37.19 22.75
N TRP A 197 13.39 37.62 23.89
CA TRP A 197 12.97 38.83 24.60
C TRP A 197 14.18 39.50 25.24
N ASN A 198 14.02 40.73 25.71
CA ASN A 198 15.06 41.43 26.46
C ASN A 198 14.65 41.58 27.93
N ASP A 199 15.51 41.13 28.84
CA ASP A 199 15.32 41.26 30.28
C ASP A 199 16.37 42.23 30.85
N TYR A 200 15.90 43.34 31.43
CA TYR A 200 16.79 44.36 31.99
C TYR A 200 17.53 43.89 33.25
N SER A 201 16.95 42.95 34.00
CA SER A 201 17.49 42.43 35.26
C SER A 201 18.62 41.40 35.05
N LEU A 202 18.74 40.87 33.84
CA LEU A 202 19.76 39.88 33.47
C LEU A 202 20.94 40.51 32.70
N ARG A 203 21.20 41.81 32.89
CA ARG A 203 22.31 42.53 32.26
C ARG A 203 23.54 42.54 33.16
N TRP A 204 24.73 42.40 32.58
CA TRP A 204 26.00 42.55 33.30
C TRP A 204 27.07 43.15 32.41
N LYS A 205 28.15 43.63 33.03
CA LYS A 205 29.36 44.06 32.31
C LYS A 205 30.34 42.89 32.24
N PRO A 206 30.73 42.42 31.03
CA PRO A 206 31.65 41.29 30.89
C PRO A 206 32.98 41.50 31.63
N GLU A 207 33.48 42.73 31.67
CA GLU A 207 34.77 43.11 32.29
C GLU A 207 34.87 42.73 33.78
N GLU A 208 33.75 42.70 34.51
CA GLU A 208 33.72 42.43 35.96
C GLU A 208 33.71 40.92 36.28
N PHE A 209 33.33 40.08 35.32
CA PHE A 209 33.06 38.66 35.49
C PHE A 209 33.86 37.79 34.50
N GLY A 210 35.12 38.14 34.24
CA GLY A 210 36.02 37.32 33.42
C GLY A 210 35.70 37.33 31.91
N ASN A 211 35.16 38.45 31.39
CA ASN A 211 34.77 38.66 29.99
C ASN A 211 33.70 37.67 29.48
N ILE A 212 32.84 37.16 30.35
CA ILE A 212 31.72 36.30 29.98
C ILE A 212 30.69 37.11 29.17
N GLN A 213 30.44 36.70 27.93
CA GLN A 213 29.47 37.35 27.03
C GLN A 213 28.09 36.68 27.02
N THR A 214 28.05 35.38 27.29
CA THR A 214 26.83 34.57 27.27
C THR A 214 26.75 33.66 28.48
N LEU A 215 25.57 33.52 29.05
CA LEU A 215 25.30 32.66 30.20
C LEU A 215 24.12 31.74 29.88
N ARG A 216 24.22 30.45 30.27
CA ARG A 216 23.12 29.51 30.16
C ARG A 216 22.44 29.37 31.51
N ILE A 217 21.15 29.67 31.57
CA ILE A 217 20.36 29.60 32.81
C ILE A 217 19.17 28.67 32.57
N PRO A 218 18.84 27.77 33.52
CA PRO A 218 17.61 26.99 33.45
C PRO A 218 16.37 27.90 33.34
N SER A 219 15.46 27.59 32.41
CA SER A 219 14.22 28.36 32.21
C SER A 219 13.33 28.47 33.45
N THR A 220 13.47 27.57 34.42
CA THR A 220 12.72 27.59 35.69
C THR A 220 13.13 28.71 36.65
N GLN A 221 14.32 29.29 36.46
CA GLN A 221 14.88 30.32 37.35
C GLN A 221 14.69 31.74 36.81
N ILE A 222 14.18 31.88 35.58
CA ILE A 222 13.98 33.15 34.91
C ILE A 222 12.52 33.30 34.47
N TRP A 223 12.12 34.54 34.21
CA TRP A 223 10.82 34.79 33.60
C TRP A 223 10.79 34.26 32.17
N THR A 224 9.75 33.49 31.84
CA THR A 224 9.48 33.00 30.47
C THR A 224 8.06 33.38 30.07
N PRO A 225 7.82 33.76 28.80
CA PRO A 225 6.46 34.05 28.33
C PRO A 225 5.61 32.78 28.24
N ASP A 226 4.37 32.86 28.70
CA ASP A 226 3.39 31.77 28.59
C ASP A 226 2.81 31.74 27.17
N ILE A 227 3.38 30.91 26.30
CA ILE A 227 2.95 30.73 24.91
C ILE A 227 2.18 29.42 24.79
N LEU A 228 0.90 29.51 24.43
CA LEU A 228 0.00 28.36 24.33
C LEU A 228 -0.54 28.21 22.91
N LEU A 229 -0.66 26.96 22.47
CA LEU A 229 -1.29 26.60 21.21
C LEU A 229 -2.81 26.51 21.39
N TYR A 230 -3.54 27.51 20.91
CA TYR A 230 -5.00 27.57 21.08
C TYR A 230 -5.74 26.42 20.38
N ASN A 231 -5.29 26.02 19.19
CA ASN A 231 -5.88 24.93 18.41
C ASN A 231 -5.22 23.58 18.73
N SER A 232 -4.79 23.35 19.97
CA SER A 232 -4.23 22.07 20.39
C SER A 232 -5.31 20.98 20.40
N ALA A 233 -4.97 19.79 19.88
CA ALA A 233 -5.78 18.56 19.99
C ALA A 233 -5.30 17.66 21.14
N ASP A 234 -4.31 18.12 21.91
CA ASP A 234 -3.74 17.40 23.04
C ASP A 234 -4.40 17.83 24.36
N GLU A 235 -4.53 16.90 25.30
CA GLU A 235 -5.06 17.16 26.64
C GLU A 235 -4.08 17.98 27.48
N ASN A 236 -2.77 17.85 27.19
CA ASN A 236 -1.71 18.61 27.83
C ASN A 236 -1.33 19.82 26.97
N PHE A 237 -1.70 21.02 27.43
CA PHE A 237 -1.44 22.27 26.70
C PHE A 237 0.04 22.72 26.72
N ASP A 238 0.84 22.21 27.66
CA ASP A 238 2.28 22.49 27.76
C ASP A 238 3.09 21.20 27.57
N THR A 239 3.38 20.84 26.32
CA THR A 239 4.24 19.72 25.95
C THR A 239 5.71 20.11 25.84
N THR A 240 6.08 21.34 26.23
CA THR A 240 7.44 21.84 26.02
C THR A 240 8.41 21.28 27.06
N VAL A 241 9.52 20.70 26.59
CA VAL A 241 10.59 20.28 27.49
C VAL A 241 11.31 21.53 27.97
N LYS A 242 11.33 21.75 29.28
CA LYS A 242 12.05 22.87 29.91
C LYS A 242 13.55 22.71 29.68
N VAL A 243 14.11 23.56 28.82
CA VAL A 243 15.54 23.61 28.52
C VAL A 243 16.19 24.85 29.13
N ASN A 244 17.52 24.94 29.03
CA ASN A 244 18.24 26.15 29.43
C ASN A 244 18.05 27.25 28.37
N ALA A 245 17.81 28.47 28.83
CA ALA A 245 17.84 29.66 27.99
C ALA A 245 19.28 30.19 27.90
N VAL A 246 19.60 30.81 26.76
CA VAL A 246 20.87 31.49 26.52
C VAL A 246 20.65 32.98 26.72
N VAL A 247 21.30 33.55 27.72
CA VAL A 247 21.23 34.96 28.06
C VAL A 247 22.52 35.64 27.59
N GLN A 248 22.42 36.78 26.92
CA GLN A 248 23.55 37.61 26.52
C GLN A 248 23.76 38.77 27.52
N TYR A 249 24.97 39.31 27.57
CA TYR A 249 25.35 40.39 28.51
C TYR A 249 24.47 41.66 28.42
N ASN A 250 23.87 41.92 27.25
CA ASN A 250 22.97 43.04 26.99
C ASN A 250 21.52 42.78 27.47
N GLY A 251 21.25 41.61 28.05
CA GLY A 251 19.94 41.19 28.56
C GLY A 251 19.06 40.50 27.52
N ASP A 252 19.55 40.27 26.30
CA ASP A 252 18.80 39.47 25.32
C ASP A 252 18.79 38.00 25.75
N VAL A 253 17.59 37.44 25.87
CA VAL A 253 17.35 36.05 26.22
C VAL A 253 16.84 35.32 24.99
N LEU A 254 17.50 34.22 24.65
CA LEU A 254 17.10 33.29 23.61
C LEU A 254 16.73 31.95 24.26
N TYR A 255 15.45 31.58 24.16
CA TYR A 255 14.91 30.33 24.65
C TYR A 255 14.44 29.48 23.47
N VAL A 256 14.99 28.27 23.33
CA VAL A 256 14.73 27.39 22.18
C VAL A 256 14.31 26.00 22.64
N PRO A 257 13.09 25.83 23.19
CA PRO A 257 12.57 24.52 23.52
C PRO A 257 12.23 23.72 22.24
N PRO A 258 12.47 22.39 22.25
CA PRO A 258 11.88 21.51 21.26
C PRO A 258 10.36 21.42 21.50
N ILE A 259 9.59 21.45 20.42
CA ILE A 259 8.14 21.33 20.47
C ILE A 259 7.66 20.06 19.78
N LEU A 260 6.63 19.47 20.37
CA LEU A 260 5.79 18.43 19.77
C LEU A 260 4.36 18.93 19.89
N TYR A 261 3.84 19.51 18.82
CA TYR A 261 2.50 20.10 18.80
C TYR A 261 1.55 19.22 18.04
N LYS A 262 0.42 18.91 18.66
CA LYS A 262 -0.72 18.25 18.04
C LYS A 262 -1.80 19.30 17.81
N THR A 263 -2.03 19.72 16.57
CA THR A 263 -3.02 20.76 16.24
C THR A 263 -4.29 20.15 15.65
N ILE A 264 -5.47 20.65 16.04
CA ILE A 264 -6.75 20.34 15.38
C ILE A 264 -6.83 21.12 14.06
N ARG A 265 -7.10 20.42 12.96
CA ARG A 265 -7.34 21.04 11.66
C ARG A 265 -8.38 20.26 10.87
N THR A 266 -9.42 20.96 10.41
CA THR A 266 -10.36 20.43 9.41
C THR A 266 -9.61 20.16 8.12
N PHE A 267 -9.46 18.89 7.75
CA PHE A 267 -8.73 18.51 6.54
C PHE A 267 -9.68 18.21 5.39
N ASN A 268 -9.39 18.79 4.23
CA ASN A 268 -9.98 18.38 2.97
C ASN A 268 -9.01 17.38 2.33
N ILE A 269 -9.32 16.08 2.41
CA ILE A 269 -8.48 15.01 1.90
C ILE A 269 -8.27 15.24 0.41
N ALA A 270 -7.03 15.49 0.02
CA ALA A 270 -6.66 15.55 -1.38
C ALA A 270 -7.11 14.25 -2.04
N ALA A 271 -8.10 14.33 -2.94
CA ALA A 271 -8.70 13.18 -3.62
C ALA A 271 -7.69 12.36 -4.46
N PHE A 272 -6.45 12.83 -4.56
CA PHE A 272 -5.40 12.35 -5.45
C PHE A 272 -5.09 10.83 -5.34
N PRO A 273 -4.95 10.22 -4.14
CA PRO A 273 -4.68 8.78 -4.03
C PRO A 273 -5.83 7.91 -4.54
N PHE A 274 -7.06 8.45 -4.57
CA PHE A 274 -8.27 7.72 -4.90
C PHE A 274 -8.68 7.85 -6.39
N VAL A 275 -8.06 8.77 -7.14
CA VAL A 275 -8.37 8.98 -8.57
C VAL A 275 -7.97 7.77 -9.42
N ILE A 276 -6.79 7.19 -9.16
CA ILE A 276 -6.27 6.07 -9.97
C ILE A 276 -7.16 4.83 -9.84
N PRO A 277 -7.52 4.34 -8.63
CA PRO A 277 -8.48 3.24 -8.49
C PRO A 277 -9.84 3.53 -9.13
N CYS A 278 -10.37 4.75 -8.99
CA CYS A 278 -11.65 5.14 -9.60
C CYS A 278 -11.61 5.00 -11.13
N PHE A 279 -10.55 5.51 -11.77
CA PHE A 279 -10.39 5.42 -13.21
C PHE A 279 -10.33 3.96 -13.69
N LEU A 280 -9.62 3.10 -12.95
CA LEU A 280 -9.52 1.67 -13.28
C LEU A 280 -10.87 0.96 -13.12
N ILE A 281 -11.63 1.24 -12.06
CA ILE A 281 -12.98 0.69 -11.86
C ILE A 281 -13.91 1.12 -12.99
N SER A 282 -13.91 2.41 -13.35
CA SER A 282 -14.70 2.92 -14.48
C SER A 282 -14.31 2.23 -15.78
N CYS A 283 -13.02 2.02 -16.05
CA CYS A 283 -12.56 1.28 -17.22
C CYS A 283 -13.06 -0.18 -17.22
N MET A 284 -12.99 -0.87 -16.08
CA MET A 284 -13.40 -2.27 -15.97
C MET A 284 -14.91 -2.47 -16.12
N THR A 285 -15.73 -1.56 -15.60
CA THR A 285 -17.20 -1.60 -15.80
C THR A 285 -17.58 -1.40 -17.27
N ILE A 286 -16.86 -0.56 -18.01
CA ILE A 286 -17.05 -0.36 -19.45
C ILE A 286 -16.60 -1.59 -20.25
N LEU A 287 -15.45 -2.17 -19.88
CA LEU A 287 -14.94 -3.41 -20.49
C LEU A 287 -15.92 -4.58 -20.29
N GLY A 288 -16.62 -4.63 -19.15
CA GLY A 288 -17.69 -5.59 -18.87
C GLY A 288 -18.78 -5.63 -19.95
N PHE A 289 -19.23 -4.47 -20.42
CA PHE A 289 -20.24 -4.36 -21.48
C PHE A 289 -19.66 -4.42 -22.90
N LEU A 290 -18.34 -4.30 -23.06
CA LEU A 290 -17.70 -4.50 -24.37
C LEU A 290 -17.57 -5.98 -24.72
N LEU A 291 -17.45 -6.85 -23.71
CA LEU A 291 -17.25 -8.28 -23.89
C LEU A 291 -18.55 -8.97 -24.34
N SER A 292 -18.45 -9.79 -25.37
CA SER A 292 -19.57 -10.58 -25.87
C SER A 292 -20.02 -11.63 -24.84
N PRO A 293 -21.33 -11.89 -24.72
CA PRO A 293 -21.86 -12.90 -23.79
C PRO A 293 -21.37 -14.33 -24.11
N ASP A 294 -20.91 -14.60 -25.34
CA ASP A 294 -20.34 -15.89 -25.75
C ASP A 294 -19.02 -16.24 -25.04
N SER A 295 -18.30 -15.23 -24.53
CA SER A 295 -16.98 -15.42 -23.93
C SER A 295 -17.02 -16.17 -22.59
N GLY A 296 -18.18 -16.28 -21.94
CA GLY A 296 -18.31 -16.86 -20.59
C GLY A 296 -17.72 -15.99 -19.45
N GLU A 297 -16.64 -15.26 -19.70
CA GLU A 297 -15.92 -14.43 -18.71
C GLU A 297 -16.62 -13.11 -18.34
N LYS A 298 -17.69 -12.77 -19.06
CA LYS A 298 -18.43 -11.51 -18.86
C LYS A 298 -19.02 -11.36 -17.47
N LEU A 299 -19.60 -12.44 -16.94
CA LEU A 299 -20.21 -12.43 -15.61
C LEU A 299 -19.13 -12.32 -14.54
N THR A 300 -18.05 -13.08 -14.69
CA THR A 300 -16.88 -13.05 -13.79
C THR A 300 -16.30 -11.65 -13.68
N LEU A 301 -16.13 -10.94 -14.79
CA LEU A 301 -15.61 -9.56 -14.79
C LEU A 301 -16.53 -8.59 -14.03
N HIS A 302 -17.85 -8.69 -14.17
CA HIS A 302 -18.78 -7.84 -13.44
C HIS A 302 -18.81 -8.14 -11.93
N VAL A 303 -18.69 -9.42 -11.56
CA VAL A 303 -18.66 -9.82 -10.14
C VAL A 303 -17.36 -9.41 -9.47
N THR A 304 -16.21 -9.58 -10.14
CA THR A 304 -14.92 -9.16 -9.59
C THR A 304 -14.83 -7.64 -9.46
N THR A 305 -15.35 -6.89 -10.43
CA THR A 305 -15.43 -5.42 -10.34
C THR A 305 -16.34 -4.94 -9.20
N LEU A 306 -17.48 -5.61 -8.96
CA LEU A 306 -18.30 -5.31 -7.80
C LEU A 306 -17.53 -5.56 -6.48
N LEU A 307 -16.82 -6.68 -6.39
CA LEU A 307 -16.02 -7.01 -5.21
C LEU A 307 -14.92 -5.97 -4.98
N THR A 308 -14.18 -5.56 -6.02
CA THR A 308 -13.13 -4.56 -5.87
C THR A 308 -13.68 -3.22 -5.41
N VAL A 309 -14.81 -2.77 -5.99
CA VAL A 309 -15.48 -1.54 -5.57
C VAL A 309 -15.89 -1.57 -4.11
N VAL A 310 -16.47 -2.68 -3.65
CA VAL A 310 -16.86 -2.86 -2.24
C VAL A 310 -15.63 -2.84 -1.33
N MET A 311 -14.55 -3.54 -1.70
CA MET A 311 -13.31 -3.53 -0.91
C MET A 311 -12.71 -2.12 -0.81
N PHE A 312 -12.64 -1.37 -1.92
CA PHE A 312 -12.15 0.01 -1.90
C PHE A 312 -13.06 0.94 -1.07
N SER A 313 -14.38 0.75 -1.13
CA SER A 313 -15.32 1.50 -0.30
C SER A 313 -15.14 1.21 1.20
N LEU A 314 -14.84 -0.03 1.57
CA LEU A 314 -14.55 -0.41 2.96
C LEU A 314 -13.23 0.21 3.43
N LEU A 315 -12.17 0.09 2.62
CA LEU A 315 -10.88 0.73 2.91
C LEU A 315 -11.03 2.24 3.11
N LEU A 316 -11.82 2.90 2.25
CA LEU A 316 -12.08 4.33 2.36
C LEU A 316 -12.80 4.68 3.68
N SER A 317 -13.71 3.83 4.15
CA SER A 317 -14.39 4.05 5.44
C SER A 317 -13.48 3.92 6.67
N GLU A 318 -12.34 3.22 6.54
CA GLU A 318 -11.35 3.11 7.61
C GLU A 318 -10.38 4.30 7.65
N ILE A 319 -10.07 4.90 6.50
CA ILE A 319 -9.12 6.02 6.37
C ILE A 319 -9.81 7.36 6.66
N LEU A 320 -11.10 7.49 6.34
CA LEU A 320 -11.84 8.73 6.58
C LEU A 320 -12.23 8.87 8.07
N PRO A 321 -12.17 10.09 8.64
CA PRO A 321 -12.69 10.33 9.98
C PRO A 321 -14.18 10.00 10.07
N PRO A 322 -14.65 9.36 11.14
CA PRO A 322 -16.07 9.17 11.42
C PRO A 322 -16.70 10.49 11.86
N SER A 323 -16.86 11.43 10.94
CA SER A 323 -17.55 12.70 11.19
C SER A 323 -19.04 12.56 10.88
N SER A 324 -19.90 12.94 11.82
CA SER A 324 -21.37 12.87 11.67
C SER A 324 -21.97 14.08 10.94
N ASN A 325 -21.19 15.16 10.77
CA ASN A 325 -21.72 16.46 10.33
C ASN A 325 -21.84 16.58 8.80
N ALA A 326 -21.08 15.80 8.03
CA ALA A 326 -21.19 15.75 6.57
C ALA A 326 -20.51 14.50 6.00
N ILE A 327 -21.14 13.84 5.02
CA ILE A 327 -20.53 12.74 4.27
C ILE A 327 -19.51 13.36 3.29
N PRO A 328 -18.23 12.94 3.29
CA PRO A 328 -17.28 13.42 2.29
C PRO A 328 -17.76 13.12 0.87
N ILE A 329 -17.57 14.07 -0.04
CA ILE A 329 -18.01 13.96 -1.45
C ILE A 329 -17.45 12.69 -2.11
N ILE A 330 -16.20 12.33 -1.77
CA ILE A 330 -15.56 11.10 -2.23
C ILE A 330 -16.27 9.83 -1.74
N THR A 331 -16.74 9.80 -0.49
CA THR A 331 -17.49 8.66 0.07
C THR A 331 -18.83 8.50 -0.61
N ALA A 332 -19.54 9.61 -0.84
CA ALA A 332 -20.79 9.60 -1.59
C ALA A 332 -20.58 9.06 -3.02
N TYR A 333 -19.47 9.40 -3.66
CA TYR A 333 -19.11 8.85 -4.97
C TYR A 333 -18.93 7.33 -4.95
N PHE A 334 -18.16 6.80 -3.99
CA PHE A 334 -17.95 5.34 -3.87
C PHE A 334 -19.24 4.59 -3.51
N ILE A 335 -20.15 5.18 -2.74
CA ILE A 335 -21.46 4.58 -2.48
C ILE A 335 -22.28 4.49 -3.78
N CYS A 336 -22.33 5.56 -4.57
CA CYS A 336 -23.05 5.57 -5.83
C CYS A 336 -22.44 4.60 -6.87
N ILE A 337 -21.11 4.53 -6.99
CA ILE A 337 -20.46 3.61 -7.94
C ILE A 337 -20.70 2.14 -7.54
N THR A 338 -20.77 1.84 -6.25
CA THR A 338 -21.14 0.51 -5.72
C THR A 338 -22.55 0.12 -6.14
N ILE A 339 -23.52 1.02 -5.93
CA ILE A 339 -24.91 0.78 -6.31
C ILE A 339 -25.03 0.58 -7.83
N MET A 340 -24.38 1.44 -8.62
CA MET A 340 -24.38 1.30 -10.08
C MET A 340 -23.75 -0.02 -10.54
N SER A 341 -22.63 -0.42 -9.94
CA SER A 341 -21.98 -1.70 -10.24
C SER A 341 -22.87 -2.90 -9.88
N ALA A 342 -23.62 -2.83 -8.78
CA ALA A 342 -24.55 -3.88 -8.39
C ALA A 342 -25.71 -4.02 -9.41
N VAL A 343 -26.27 -2.90 -9.87
CA VAL A 343 -27.28 -2.89 -10.93
C VAL A 343 -26.71 -3.42 -12.24
N SER A 344 -25.46 -3.06 -12.57
CA SER A 344 -24.75 -3.56 -13.75
C SER A 344 -24.61 -5.09 -13.74
N VAL A 345 -24.26 -5.70 -12.59
CA VAL A 345 -24.19 -7.16 -12.45
C VAL A 345 -25.55 -7.80 -12.68
N ALA A 346 -26.62 -7.27 -12.08
CA ALA A 346 -27.97 -7.80 -12.23
C ALA A 346 -28.45 -7.75 -13.69
N VAL A 347 -28.16 -6.65 -14.39
CA VAL A 347 -28.46 -6.49 -15.82
C VAL A 347 -27.64 -7.45 -16.67
N SER A 348 -26.36 -7.66 -16.35
CA SER A 348 -25.52 -8.65 -17.05
C SER A 348 -26.03 -10.09 -16.89
N VAL A 349 -26.54 -10.47 -15.71
CA VAL A 349 -27.23 -11.76 -15.51
C VAL A 349 -28.49 -11.85 -16.36
N LEU A 350 -29.28 -10.77 -16.45
CA LEU A 350 -30.47 -10.73 -17.30
C LEU A 350 -30.11 -10.85 -18.79
N ILE A 351 -29.06 -10.17 -19.26
CA ILE A 351 -28.56 -10.28 -20.64
C ILE A 351 -28.14 -11.72 -20.93
N LEU A 352 -27.41 -12.35 -20.00
CA LEU A 352 -26.99 -13.74 -20.14
C LEU A 352 -28.19 -14.70 -20.17
N SER A 353 -29.19 -14.46 -19.33
CA SER A 353 -30.45 -15.22 -19.33
C SER A 353 -31.22 -15.09 -20.65
N LEU A 354 -31.22 -13.91 -21.26
CA LEU A 354 -31.82 -13.69 -22.59
C LEU A 354 -31.00 -14.32 -23.71
N HIS A 355 -29.67 -14.34 -23.58
CA HIS A 355 -28.76 -14.90 -24.58
C HIS A 355 -28.91 -16.42 -24.74
N PHE A 356 -29.06 -17.15 -23.64
CA PHE A 356 -29.24 -18.61 -23.64
C PHE A 356 -30.71 -19.05 -23.80
N ARG A 357 -31.61 -18.14 -24.19
CA ARG A 357 -33.02 -18.47 -24.38
C ARG A 357 -33.21 -19.25 -25.69
N ASN A 358 -33.72 -20.48 -25.58
CA ASN A 358 -33.91 -21.38 -26.70
C ASN A 358 -35.38 -21.42 -27.20
N SER A 359 -35.58 -21.71 -28.48
CA SER A 359 -36.89 -21.77 -29.18
C SER A 359 -37.93 -22.61 -28.43
N THR A 360 -37.51 -23.73 -27.85
CA THR A 360 -38.38 -24.68 -27.14
C THR A 360 -38.97 -24.15 -25.84
N ASN A 361 -38.26 -23.24 -25.15
CA ASN A 361 -38.66 -22.75 -23.83
C ASN A 361 -39.45 -21.44 -23.92
N HIS A 362 -39.22 -20.61 -24.94
CA HIS A 362 -39.90 -19.32 -25.08
C HIS A 362 -40.00 -18.83 -26.53
N THR A 363 -41.24 -18.57 -26.96
CA THR A 363 -41.52 -17.89 -28.22
C THR A 363 -41.31 -16.38 -28.10
N MET A 364 -40.74 -15.77 -29.14
CA MET A 364 -40.46 -14.34 -29.15
C MET A 364 -41.76 -13.53 -29.28
N SER A 365 -42.07 -12.72 -28.27
CA SER A 365 -43.22 -11.80 -28.33
C SER A 365 -43.02 -10.76 -29.45
N LEU A 366 -44.10 -10.45 -30.17
CA LEU A 366 -44.11 -9.49 -31.27
C LEU A 366 -43.64 -8.08 -30.85
N TRP A 367 -43.86 -7.72 -29.58
CA TRP A 367 -43.38 -6.46 -29.02
C TRP A 367 -41.85 -6.40 -28.91
N VAL A 368 -41.21 -7.50 -28.47
CA VAL A 368 -39.74 -7.61 -28.40
C VAL A 368 -39.14 -7.40 -29.78
N ARG A 369 -39.70 -8.07 -30.80
CA ARG A 369 -39.25 -7.92 -32.19
C ARG A 369 -39.47 -6.52 -32.75
N LYS A 370 -40.57 -5.85 -32.39
CA LYS A 370 -40.87 -4.49 -32.89
C LYS A 370 -39.97 -3.44 -32.24
N TYR A 371 -39.86 -3.45 -30.91
CA TYR A 371 -39.15 -2.40 -30.17
C TYR A 371 -37.66 -2.67 -30.01
N ILE A 372 -37.25 -3.90 -29.69
CA ILE A 372 -35.82 -4.20 -29.48
C ILE A 372 -35.13 -4.45 -30.81
N CYS A 373 -35.65 -5.35 -31.66
CA CYS A 373 -34.94 -5.71 -32.90
C CYS A 373 -35.01 -4.66 -34.02
N ASN A 374 -36.01 -3.78 -34.04
CA ASN A 374 -36.11 -2.74 -35.09
C ASN A 374 -35.80 -1.35 -34.54
N TYR A 375 -36.53 -0.87 -33.52
CA TYR A 375 -36.36 0.50 -33.03
C TYR A 375 -35.02 0.68 -32.29
N LEU A 376 -34.74 -0.15 -31.30
CA LEU A 376 -33.54 -0.02 -30.47
C LEU A 376 -32.26 -0.35 -31.24
N ALA A 377 -32.27 -1.39 -32.08
CA ALA A 377 -31.16 -1.73 -32.96
C ALA A 377 -30.82 -0.60 -33.96
N TRP A 378 -31.82 0.13 -34.45
CA TRP A 378 -31.61 1.31 -35.30
C TRP A 378 -31.00 2.47 -34.53
N VAL A 379 -31.52 2.78 -33.33
CA VAL A 379 -30.97 3.82 -32.45
C VAL A 379 -29.50 3.56 -32.12
N LEU A 380 -29.13 2.29 -31.89
CA LEU A 380 -27.77 1.87 -31.55
C LEU A 380 -26.88 1.57 -32.78
N HIS A 381 -27.35 1.85 -34.00
CA HIS A 381 -26.63 1.59 -35.25
C HIS A 381 -26.09 0.14 -35.41
N MET A 382 -26.77 -0.85 -34.86
CA MET A 382 -26.42 -2.24 -35.11
C MET A 382 -26.83 -2.64 -36.53
N LYS A 383 -25.94 -3.34 -37.25
CA LYS A 383 -26.24 -3.91 -38.56
C LYS A 383 -26.46 -5.40 -38.44
N ARG A 384 -27.64 -5.86 -38.83
CA ARG A 384 -27.94 -7.27 -38.96
C ARG A 384 -27.74 -7.71 -40.42
N PRO A 385 -27.02 -8.83 -40.69
CA PRO A 385 -26.94 -9.38 -42.03
C PRO A 385 -28.36 -9.66 -42.57
N ASN A 386 -28.63 -9.29 -43.83
CA ASN A 386 -29.90 -9.55 -44.53
C ASN A 386 -31.15 -8.81 -44.00
N HIS A 387 -31.01 -7.72 -43.23
CA HIS A 387 -32.13 -6.88 -42.80
C HIS A 387 -31.81 -5.39 -42.95
N ASP A 388 -32.60 -4.65 -43.73
CA ASP A 388 -32.48 -3.19 -43.86
C ASP A 388 -33.13 -2.50 -42.64
N LEU A 389 -32.28 -2.00 -41.74
CA LEU A 389 -32.67 -1.33 -40.49
C LEU A 389 -32.87 0.19 -40.67
N SER A 390 -32.90 0.72 -41.90
CA SER A 390 -33.21 2.12 -42.18
C SER A 390 -34.59 2.55 -41.63
N TRP A 391 -34.72 3.80 -41.15
CA TRP A 391 -36.00 4.37 -40.70
C TRP A 391 -37.12 4.25 -41.75
N ARG A 392 -36.78 4.34 -43.04
CA ARG A 392 -37.72 4.14 -44.16
C ARG A 392 -38.16 2.69 -44.32
N GLY A 393 -37.31 1.73 -43.93
CA GLY A 393 -37.63 0.29 -43.89
C GLY A 393 -38.50 -0.05 -42.68
N ILE A 394 -38.15 0.46 -41.50
CA ILE A 394 -38.90 0.28 -40.25
C ILE A 394 -40.32 0.84 -40.37
N ARG A 395 -40.49 2.06 -40.91
CA ARG A 395 -41.80 2.69 -41.09
C ARG A 395 -42.71 1.90 -42.06
N ARG A 396 -42.14 1.34 -43.13
CA ARG A 396 -42.88 0.45 -44.06
C ARG A 396 -43.33 -0.82 -43.35
N ARG A 397 -42.45 -1.43 -42.56
CA ARG A 397 -42.70 -2.66 -41.78
C ARG A 397 -43.79 -2.47 -40.72
N TRP A 398 -43.86 -1.29 -40.11
CA TRP A 398 -44.89 -0.97 -39.10
C TRP A 398 -46.24 -0.58 -39.69
N ALA A 399 -46.28 -0.12 -40.95
CA ALA A 399 -47.49 0.28 -41.66
C ALA A 399 -48.29 -0.91 -42.23
N SER A 400 -47.66 -2.06 -42.51
CA SER A 400 -48.33 -3.27 -43.02
C SER A 400 -47.82 -4.58 -42.38
N PRO A 401 -48.31 -4.97 -41.19
CA PRO A 401 -47.87 -6.17 -40.46
C PRO A 401 -48.10 -7.50 -41.20
N GLN A 402 -49.15 -7.59 -42.03
CA GLN A 402 -49.56 -8.83 -42.73
C GLN A 402 -48.68 -9.17 -43.94
N GLN A 403 -47.94 -8.22 -44.50
CA GLN A 403 -47.13 -8.44 -45.72
C GLN A 403 -45.79 -9.13 -45.41
N GLU A 404 -45.39 -9.15 -44.13
CA GLU A 404 -44.12 -9.69 -43.69
C GLU A 404 -44.15 -11.17 -43.30
N SER A 405 -45.28 -11.68 -42.79
CA SER A 405 -45.47 -13.14 -42.71
C SER A 405 -45.48 -13.76 -44.11
N ASN A 406 -46.15 -13.12 -45.06
CA ASN A 406 -46.19 -13.55 -46.46
C ASN A 406 -44.84 -13.45 -47.17
N ASN A 407 -44.03 -12.42 -46.89
CA ASN A 407 -42.69 -12.31 -47.46
C ASN A 407 -41.66 -13.21 -46.76
N ARG A 408 -41.80 -13.53 -45.47
CA ARG A 408 -40.99 -14.58 -44.82
C ARG A 408 -41.30 -15.94 -45.40
N ASN A 409 -42.57 -16.29 -45.57
CA ASN A 409 -42.96 -17.54 -46.23
C ASN A 409 -42.41 -17.59 -47.65
N LYS A 410 -42.56 -16.52 -48.46
CA LYS A 410 -41.97 -16.44 -49.81
C LYS A 410 -40.44 -16.44 -49.84
N SER A 411 -39.75 -15.87 -48.86
CA SER A 411 -38.28 -15.84 -48.79
C SER A 411 -37.70 -17.18 -48.36
N ILE A 412 -38.37 -17.87 -47.43
CA ILE A 412 -38.06 -19.25 -47.04
C ILE A 412 -38.25 -20.13 -48.28
N ASP A 413 -39.39 -20.03 -48.96
CA ASP A 413 -39.66 -20.79 -50.19
C ASP A 413 -38.64 -20.49 -51.32
N ASN A 414 -38.19 -19.23 -51.47
CA ASN A 414 -37.23 -18.83 -52.50
C ASN A 414 -35.76 -19.15 -52.18
N HIS A 415 -35.37 -19.22 -50.90
CA HIS A 415 -34.02 -19.65 -50.52
C HIS A 415 -33.91 -21.17 -50.53
N HIS A 416 -34.99 -21.87 -50.13
CA HIS A 416 -35.12 -23.31 -50.30
C HIS A 416 -35.16 -23.69 -51.78
N SER A 417 -35.84 -22.94 -52.65
CA SER A 417 -35.81 -23.22 -54.10
C SER A 417 -34.42 -23.04 -54.70
N LYS A 418 -33.54 -22.22 -54.13
CA LYS A 418 -32.14 -22.06 -54.58
C LYS A 418 -31.19 -23.18 -54.14
N ILE A 419 -31.41 -23.77 -52.96
CA ILE A 419 -30.70 -24.97 -52.50
C ILE A 419 -31.24 -26.21 -53.23
N PHE A 420 -32.53 -26.19 -53.58
CA PHE A 420 -33.21 -27.22 -54.36
C PHE A 420 -33.08 -27.02 -55.89
N SER A 421 -32.54 -25.89 -56.37
CA SER A 421 -32.29 -25.59 -57.79
C SER A 421 -30.92 -26.07 -58.26
N GLY A 422 -30.48 -27.24 -57.80
CA GLY A 422 -29.72 -28.09 -58.70
C GLY A 422 -30.73 -28.61 -59.73
N PRO A 423 -30.58 -28.35 -61.04
CA PRO A 423 -31.47 -28.92 -62.06
C PRO A 423 -31.46 -30.46 -61.99
N LEU A 424 -30.49 -31.08 -61.30
CA LEU A 424 -30.48 -32.51 -61.06
C LEU A 424 -31.52 -32.98 -60.03
N LEU A 425 -31.73 -32.31 -58.89
CA LEU A 425 -32.43 -32.90 -57.74
C LEU A 425 -33.96 -32.77 -57.82
N ASN A 426 -34.42 -31.65 -58.39
CA ASN A 426 -35.83 -31.47 -58.74
C ASN A 426 -36.23 -32.37 -59.92
N ASN A 427 -35.38 -32.44 -60.95
CA ASN A 427 -35.62 -33.33 -62.09
C ASN A 427 -35.51 -34.80 -61.68
N THR A 428 -34.64 -35.18 -60.73
CA THR A 428 -34.59 -36.57 -60.24
C THR A 428 -35.80 -36.92 -59.38
N PHE A 429 -36.32 -36.01 -58.54
CA PHE A 429 -37.55 -36.26 -57.78
C PHE A 429 -38.77 -36.34 -58.69
N GLU A 430 -38.83 -35.49 -59.73
CA GLU A 430 -39.89 -35.52 -60.74
C GLU A 430 -39.75 -36.74 -61.66
N LEU A 431 -38.54 -37.12 -62.10
CA LEU A 431 -38.26 -38.36 -62.86
C LEU A 431 -38.52 -39.63 -62.04
N LEU A 432 -38.18 -39.66 -60.75
CA LEU A 432 -38.48 -40.79 -59.87
C LEU A 432 -39.98 -40.90 -59.64
N SER A 433 -40.68 -39.78 -59.44
CA SER A 433 -42.15 -39.80 -59.29
C SER A 433 -42.86 -40.19 -60.59
N THR A 434 -42.43 -39.70 -61.75
CA THR A 434 -43.03 -40.00 -63.05
C THR A 434 -42.71 -41.41 -63.54
N ASN A 435 -41.49 -41.91 -63.31
CA ASN A 435 -41.13 -43.29 -63.65
C ASN A 435 -41.78 -44.30 -62.69
N VAL A 436 -42.01 -43.97 -61.41
CA VAL A 436 -42.76 -44.84 -60.49
C VAL A 436 -44.25 -44.90 -60.83
N ILE A 437 -44.83 -43.85 -61.42
CA ILE A 437 -46.24 -43.79 -61.85
C ILE A 437 -46.44 -44.42 -63.25
N ASN A 438 -45.43 -44.41 -64.13
CA ASN A 438 -45.54 -44.99 -65.49
C ASN A 438 -45.37 -46.51 -65.58
N ILE A 439 -44.97 -47.19 -64.50
CA ILE A 439 -44.86 -48.66 -64.49
C ILE A 439 -46.25 -49.33 -64.53
N ASP A 440 -47.33 -48.63 -64.19
CA ASP A 440 -48.68 -49.21 -64.12
C ASP A 440 -49.43 -49.26 -65.47
N LYS A 441 -48.84 -48.86 -66.62
CA LYS A 441 -49.64 -48.67 -67.85
C LYS A 441 -49.07 -49.12 -69.21
N LYS A 442 -48.05 -49.97 -69.31
CA LYS A 442 -47.66 -50.49 -70.65
C LYS A 442 -47.41 -52.01 -70.70
N PRO A 443 -48.00 -52.73 -71.67
CA PRO A 443 -47.63 -54.11 -71.95
C PRO A 443 -46.23 -54.21 -72.56
N LEU A 444 -45.60 -55.34 -72.29
CA LEU A 444 -44.25 -55.75 -72.61
C LEU A 444 -44.07 -56.03 -74.12
N GLU A 445 -43.74 -55.05 -74.95
CA GLU A 445 -43.36 -55.30 -76.35
C GLU A 445 -42.65 -54.12 -77.06
N SER A 446 -41.60 -53.49 -76.48
CA SER A 446 -40.79 -52.52 -77.27
C SER A 446 -39.42 -52.07 -76.71
N LEU A 447 -38.70 -52.86 -75.91
CA LEU A 447 -37.42 -52.42 -75.34
C LEU A 447 -36.26 -53.42 -75.51
N GLU A 448 -36.15 -54.03 -76.70
CA GLU A 448 -34.98 -54.84 -77.08
C GLU A 448 -33.87 -54.03 -77.80
N ASN A 449 -33.94 -52.69 -77.85
CA ASN A 449 -33.02 -51.93 -78.74
C ASN A 449 -32.32 -50.71 -78.13
N GLN A 450 -32.22 -50.57 -76.81
CA GLN A 450 -31.45 -49.47 -76.20
C GLN A 450 -30.49 -49.86 -75.08
N GLU A 451 -30.23 -51.15 -74.90
CA GLU A 451 -29.19 -51.67 -74.01
C GLU A 451 -27.82 -51.62 -74.71
N LYS A 452 -27.32 -50.41 -75.00
CA LYS A 452 -25.94 -50.22 -75.50
C LYS A 452 -25.39 -48.81 -75.40
N GLN A 453 -25.64 -48.10 -74.30
CA GLN A 453 -24.72 -47.03 -73.90
C GLN A 453 -24.91 -46.67 -72.43
N CYS A 454 -23.81 -46.55 -71.71
CA CYS A 454 -23.70 -46.08 -70.34
C CYS A 454 -23.74 -47.14 -69.22
N SER A 455 -23.05 -48.26 -69.44
CA SER A 455 -22.13 -48.78 -68.42
C SER A 455 -20.88 -47.90 -68.47
N ASP A 456 -20.54 -47.15 -67.40
CA ASP A 456 -19.15 -46.71 -67.07
C ASP A 456 -19.00 -45.63 -65.97
N SER A 457 -19.97 -45.36 -65.07
CA SER A 457 -19.72 -44.35 -64.01
C SER A 457 -20.23 -44.63 -62.59
N LEU A 458 -20.60 -45.88 -62.27
CA LEU A 458 -20.99 -46.24 -60.90
C LEU A 458 -20.23 -47.47 -60.38
N LEU A 459 -18.90 -47.46 -60.56
CA LEU A 459 -17.99 -48.37 -59.88
C LEU A 459 -17.00 -47.59 -59.01
N GLU A 460 -17.50 -47.05 -57.90
CA GLU A 460 -16.69 -46.81 -56.70
C GLU A 460 -17.64 -46.74 -55.50
N PHE A 461 -17.26 -47.34 -54.36
CA PHE A 461 -18.06 -47.52 -53.13
C PHE A 461 -18.93 -48.78 -53.01
N ALA A 462 -18.37 -49.96 -53.27
CA ALA A 462 -18.80 -51.16 -52.53
C ALA A 462 -17.65 -52.17 -52.41
N VAL A 463 -16.91 -52.12 -51.30
CA VAL A 463 -15.95 -53.15 -50.87
C VAL A 463 -16.47 -53.78 -49.57
N LEU A 464 -17.12 -54.94 -49.70
CA LEU A 464 -16.95 -56.26 -49.04
C LEU A 464 -16.43 -56.34 -47.56
N PRO A 465 -16.82 -57.37 -46.75
CA PRO A 465 -16.40 -58.77 -47.03
C PRO A 465 -17.35 -59.95 -46.65
N THR A 466 -17.48 -60.85 -47.64
CA THR A 466 -17.32 -62.32 -47.66
C THR A 466 -17.70 -63.24 -46.48
N LYS A 467 -18.42 -64.33 -46.80
CA LYS A 467 -17.92 -65.72 -46.61
C LYS A 467 -18.66 -66.75 -47.48
N GLU A 468 -17.88 -67.57 -48.17
CA GLU A 468 -18.28 -68.74 -48.99
C GLU A 468 -18.58 -69.98 -48.13
N ILE A 469 -19.34 -70.97 -48.67
CA ILE A 469 -18.92 -72.37 -48.90
C ILE A 469 -20.08 -73.19 -49.57
N HIS A 470 -19.81 -73.57 -50.83
CA HIS A 470 -20.05 -74.86 -51.53
C HIS A 470 -21.43 -75.52 -51.77
N SER A 471 -21.87 -75.35 -53.02
CA SER A 471 -22.44 -76.28 -54.05
C SER A 471 -22.57 -77.81 -53.81
N SER A 472 -23.77 -78.35 -54.13
CA SER A 472 -24.11 -79.28 -55.25
C SER A 472 -25.52 -79.87 -55.00
N HIS A 473 -26.44 -80.21 -55.92
CA HIS A 473 -26.48 -80.46 -57.35
C HIS A 473 -27.96 -80.43 -57.85
N HIS A 474 -28.15 -80.01 -59.12
CA HIS A 474 -29.18 -80.40 -60.11
C HIS A 474 -30.69 -80.11 -60.00
N HIS A 475 -31.16 -79.49 -61.11
CA HIS A 475 -32.45 -79.56 -61.79
C HIS A 475 -33.73 -79.03 -61.12
N HIS A 476 -34.16 -77.83 -61.54
CA HIS A 476 -35.58 -77.56 -61.83
C HIS A 476 -35.74 -76.37 -62.80
N GLN A 477 -36.29 -76.63 -63.99
CA GLN A 477 -36.82 -75.61 -64.91
C GLN A 477 -38.33 -75.46 -64.62
N ASN A 478 -38.68 -74.44 -63.83
CA ASN A 478 -39.95 -73.69 -63.81
C ASN A 478 -39.96 -72.81 -62.55
N THR A 479 -39.25 -71.68 -62.57
CA THR A 479 -39.20 -70.74 -61.42
C THR A 479 -38.70 -69.34 -61.80
N SER A 480 -38.80 -68.96 -63.07
CA SER A 480 -38.21 -67.72 -63.59
C SER A 480 -39.22 -66.62 -63.91
N LYS A 481 -40.50 -66.75 -63.53
CA LYS A 481 -41.49 -65.66 -63.67
C LYS A 481 -42.04 -65.11 -62.35
N GLU A 482 -42.01 -65.89 -61.26
CA GLU A 482 -42.40 -65.39 -59.92
C GLU A 482 -41.22 -64.78 -59.14
N LEU A 483 -39.98 -65.05 -59.53
CA LEU A 483 -38.79 -64.52 -58.86
C LEU A 483 -38.49 -63.06 -59.22
N TYR A 484 -38.87 -62.61 -60.43
CA TYR A 484 -38.58 -61.25 -60.92
C TYR A 484 -39.67 -60.22 -60.55
N THR A 485 -40.92 -60.65 -60.34
CA THR A 485 -42.01 -59.77 -59.87
C THR A 485 -41.85 -59.43 -58.39
N CYS A 486 -41.40 -60.38 -57.58
CA CYS A 486 -41.13 -60.17 -56.15
C CYS A 486 -39.91 -59.27 -55.90
N ASP A 487 -38.88 -59.35 -56.75
CA ASP A 487 -37.64 -58.55 -56.64
C ASP A 487 -37.86 -57.06 -57.00
N MET A 488 -38.72 -56.80 -58.00
CA MET A 488 -39.11 -55.43 -58.38
C MET A 488 -40.07 -54.78 -57.36
N ASP A 489 -40.95 -55.55 -56.72
CA ASP A 489 -41.80 -55.04 -55.64
C ASP A 489 -41.02 -54.81 -54.34
N MET A 490 -39.99 -55.63 -54.09
CA MET A 490 -39.07 -55.46 -52.95
C MET A 490 -38.16 -54.24 -53.14
N THR A 491 -37.62 -54.00 -54.34
CA THR A 491 -36.86 -52.77 -54.62
C THR A 491 -37.73 -51.50 -54.61
N ARG A 492 -39.00 -51.60 -55.02
CA ARG A 492 -39.99 -50.50 -54.94
C ARG A 492 -40.39 -50.17 -53.49
N SER A 493 -40.47 -51.17 -52.61
CA SER A 493 -40.74 -50.96 -51.19
C SER A 493 -39.55 -50.33 -50.47
N GLU A 494 -38.31 -50.80 -50.74
CA GLU A 494 -37.07 -50.20 -50.23
C GLU A 494 -36.90 -48.74 -50.68
N LEU A 495 -37.21 -48.41 -51.94
CA LEU A 495 -37.17 -47.03 -52.44
C LEU A 495 -38.18 -46.12 -51.73
N ARG A 496 -39.41 -46.61 -51.47
CA ARG A 496 -40.42 -45.86 -50.71
C ARG A 496 -39.97 -45.60 -49.27
N ILE A 497 -39.31 -46.56 -48.64
CA ILE A 497 -38.73 -46.40 -47.31
C ILE A 497 -37.66 -45.30 -47.34
N ILE A 498 -36.73 -45.33 -48.30
CA ILE A 498 -35.69 -44.29 -48.43
C ILE A 498 -36.28 -42.89 -48.65
N ILE A 499 -37.29 -42.76 -49.52
CA ILE A 499 -37.98 -41.48 -49.76
C ILE A 499 -38.66 -40.98 -48.47
N SER A 500 -39.29 -41.87 -47.70
CA SER A 500 -39.91 -41.50 -46.42
C SER A 500 -38.89 -41.03 -45.39
N GLN A 501 -37.71 -41.67 -45.33
CA GLN A 501 -36.61 -41.29 -44.44
C GLN A 501 -36.00 -39.93 -44.84
N LEU A 502 -35.84 -39.67 -46.13
CA LEU A 502 -35.38 -38.37 -46.63
C LEU A 502 -36.39 -37.25 -46.32
N ALA A 503 -37.69 -37.50 -46.45
CA ALA A 503 -38.72 -36.53 -46.09
C ALA A 503 -38.68 -36.19 -44.59
N ILE A 504 -38.43 -37.17 -43.72
CA ILE A 504 -38.24 -36.96 -42.28
C ILE A 504 -36.97 -36.13 -42.03
N LEU A 505 -35.85 -36.45 -42.68
CA LEU A 505 -34.58 -35.72 -42.54
C LEU A 505 -34.72 -34.24 -42.99
N ILE A 506 -35.41 -33.99 -44.10
CA ILE A 506 -35.67 -32.64 -44.60
C ILE A 506 -36.54 -31.86 -43.60
N ASN A 507 -37.60 -32.47 -43.08
CA ASN A 507 -38.45 -31.84 -42.06
C ASN A 507 -37.67 -31.56 -40.77
N TYR A 508 -36.81 -32.49 -40.34
CA TYR A 508 -35.92 -32.28 -39.19
C TYR A 508 -34.92 -31.14 -39.43
N SER A 509 -34.27 -31.10 -40.60
CA SER A 509 -33.35 -30.02 -40.97
C SER A 509 -34.05 -28.67 -41.02
N ARG A 510 -35.29 -28.62 -41.54
CA ARG A 510 -36.10 -27.40 -41.60
C ARG A 510 -36.49 -26.91 -40.21
N GLN A 511 -36.89 -27.83 -39.32
CA GLN A 511 -37.25 -27.48 -37.95
C GLN A 511 -36.03 -27.01 -37.16
N LYS A 512 -34.88 -27.68 -37.35
CA LYS A 512 -33.60 -27.25 -36.80
C LYS A 512 -33.18 -25.86 -37.27
N GLU A 513 -33.31 -25.57 -38.56
CA GLU A 513 -32.99 -24.25 -39.12
C GLU A 513 -33.92 -23.16 -38.56
N GLN A 514 -35.20 -23.47 -38.35
CA GLN A 514 -36.14 -22.54 -37.72
C GLN A 514 -35.78 -22.27 -36.25
N ASP A 515 -35.44 -23.31 -35.49
CA ASP A 515 -35.02 -23.18 -34.08
C ASP A 515 -33.70 -22.40 -33.97
N ASP A 516 -32.74 -22.65 -34.87
CA ASP A 516 -31.47 -21.93 -34.94
C ASP A 516 -31.68 -20.44 -35.28
N ASN A 517 -32.62 -20.12 -36.18
CA ASN A 517 -32.98 -18.74 -36.52
C ASN A 517 -33.62 -18.00 -35.33
N GLU A 518 -34.48 -18.66 -34.56
CA GLU A 518 -35.10 -18.08 -33.37
C GLU A 518 -34.08 -17.90 -32.23
N CYS A 519 -33.13 -18.83 -32.08
CA CYS A 519 -32.01 -18.69 -31.15
C CYS A 519 -31.13 -17.47 -31.53
N GLN A 520 -30.79 -17.31 -32.81
CA GLN A 520 -30.05 -16.14 -33.30
C GLN A 520 -30.81 -14.82 -33.08
N ASP A 521 -32.15 -14.82 -33.19
CA ASP A 521 -32.99 -13.66 -32.86
C ASP A 521 -32.84 -13.26 -31.38
N TRP A 522 -32.85 -14.23 -30.46
CA TRP A 522 -32.66 -13.99 -29.02
C TRP A 522 -31.24 -13.51 -28.68
N GLN A 523 -30.22 -14.10 -29.29
CA GLN A 523 -28.83 -13.64 -29.15
C GLN A 523 -28.67 -12.20 -29.66
N PHE A 524 -29.31 -11.86 -30.78
CA PHE A 524 -29.33 -10.49 -31.29
C PHE A 524 -30.02 -9.52 -30.31
N VAL A 525 -31.16 -9.91 -29.75
CA VAL A 525 -31.83 -9.13 -28.69
C VAL A 525 -30.90 -8.88 -27.50
N ALA A 526 -30.21 -9.93 -27.03
CA ALA A 526 -29.27 -9.81 -25.93
C ALA A 526 -28.12 -8.85 -26.26
N MET A 527 -27.55 -8.92 -27.47
CA MET A 527 -26.52 -7.98 -27.93
C MET A 527 -27.03 -6.53 -28.03
N VAL A 528 -28.24 -6.31 -28.52
CA VAL A 528 -28.84 -4.97 -28.61
C VAL A 528 -29.05 -4.37 -27.22
N ILE A 529 -29.58 -5.16 -26.28
CA ILE A 529 -29.78 -4.73 -24.88
C ILE A 529 -28.43 -4.44 -24.23
N ASP A 530 -27.43 -5.28 -24.46
CA ASP A 530 -26.09 -5.09 -23.92
C ASP A 530 -25.48 -3.74 -24.33
N ARG A 531 -25.65 -3.35 -25.60
CA ARG A 531 -25.15 -2.06 -26.08
C ARG A 531 -26.00 -0.87 -25.68
N LEU A 532 -27.30 -1.06 -25.44
CA LEU A 532 -28.10 -0.06 -24.74
C LEU A 532 -27.53 0.19 -23.34
N CYS A 533 -27.28 -0.89 -22.60
CA CYS A 533 -26.73 -0.81 -21.26
C CYS A 533 -25.35 -0.15 -21.27
N LEU A 534 -24.47 -0.50 -22.20
CA LEU A 534 -23.19 0.19 -22.40
C LEU A 534 -23.37 1.70 -22.51
N VAL A 535 -24.23 2.18 -23.41
CA VAL A 535 -24.44 3.63 -23.62
C VAL A 535 -25.04 4.29 -22.37
N VAL A 536 -26.01 3.66 -21.72
CA VAL A 536 -26.65 4.20 -20.51
C VAL A 536 -25.66 4.24 -19.34
N PHE A 537 -24.95 3.16 -19.05
CA PHE A 537 -24.00 3.11 -17.94
C PHE A 537 -22.78 4.00 -18.20
N THR A 538 -22.24 4.04 -19.41
CA THR A 538 -21.12 4.93 -19.75
C THR A 538 -21.50 6.40 -19.60
N THR A 539 -22.68 6.81 -20.09
CA THR A 539 -23.13 8.20 -19.96
C THR A 539 -23.38 8.58 -18.51
N ILE A 540 -24.05 7.73 -17.72
CA ILE A 540 -24.27 7.99 -16.29
C ILE A 540 -22.93 8.04 -15.54
N MET A 541 -22.02 7.09 -15.79
CA MET A 541 -20.69 7.07 -15.15
C MET A 541 -19.91 8.34 -15.46
N VAL A 542 -19.79 8.73 -16.74
CA VAL A 542 -19.03 9.93 -17.13
C VAL A 542 -19.64 11.20 -16.53
N LEU A 543 -20.96 11.35 -16.55
CA LEU A 543 -21.65 12.51 -15.97
C LEU A 543 -21.46 12.56 -14.45
N PHE A 544 -21.58 11.42 -13.77
CA PHE A 544 -21.42 11.34 -12.33
C PHE A 544 -19.97 11.64 -11.92
N THR A 545 -19.00 11.00 -12.58
CA THR A 545 -17.57 11.25 -12.36
C THR A 545 -17.24 12.73 -12.62
N ALA A 546 -17.71 13.32 -13.72
CA ALA A 546 -17.48 14.73 -14.01
C ALA A 546 -18.10 15.65 -12.95
N HIS A 547 -19.33 15.40 -12.52
CA HIS A 547 -20.01 16.17 -11.48
C HIS A 547 -19.24 16.14 -10.16
N THR A 548 -18.78 14.95 -9.74
CA THR A 548 -18.01 14.81 -8.51
C THR A 548 -16.66 15.52 -8.60
N PHE A 549 -15.91 15.35 -9.69
CA PHE A 549 -14.63 16.04 -9.86
C PHE A 549 -14.74 17.57 -10.03
N LEU A 550 -15.89 18.08 -10.47
CA LEU A 550 -16.17 19.52 -10.50
C LEU A 550 -16.50 20.10 -9.12
N ASN A 551 -16.98 19.25 -8.20
CA ASN A 551 -17.39 19.66 -6.85
C ASN A 551 -16.34 19.36 -5.75
N ILE A 552 -15.32 18.56 -6.07
CA ILE A 552 -14.09 18.38 -5.28
C ILE A 552 -13.19 19.58 -5.52
#